data_AF-A0A7L4ZEL9-F1
#
_entry.id   AF-A0A7L4ZEL9-F1
#
_cell.length_a   1.000
_cell.length_b   1.000
_cell.length_c   1.000
_cell.angle_alpha   90.00
_cell.angle_beta   90.00
_cell.angle_gamma   90.00
#
_symmetry.space_group_name_H-M   'P 1'
#
loop_
_entity.id
_entity.type
_entity.pdbx_description
1 polymer ?
#
loop_
_entity_poly.entity_id
_entity_poly.type
_entity_poly.pdbx_seq_one_letter_code
_entity_poly.pdbx_strand_id
1 'polypeptide(L)'
;MKKITYALSALLMLFVMNTHAQQSVIDDLDETFDSAEVIRVEAKRGKAALKTLTVDYLVNNNPNPDVATYIQVINQSMSVVEEFSDEVIYYIGQAAQGNSNIDPSSIQGKASTIEANEDYVLNKSALLKIAIEQNNRNTARQLIREIRGFLNTQISLAKEIKTEATALKSLAVTYNVRIELVDERTGQSIDPAQLPGYAATNQDTGETIYPSRYDHNLFYNLPAGTYRFDSYDGYFDGSSSEIVTLDQSLVGNDGFIVVTLSYWSE
;
A
#
# COMPACT_ATOMS: atom_id res chain seq x y z
N MET A 1 -35.09 28.87 0.97
CA MET A 1 -34.74 28.10 -0.24
C MET A 1 -33.26 28.20 -0.61
N LYS A 2 -32.68 29.40 -0.83
CA LYS A 2 -31.23 29.53 -1.18
C LYS A 2 -30.25 28.82 -0.21
N LYS A 3 -30.50 28.86 1.11
CA LYS A 3 -29.65 28.21 2.13
C LYS A 3 -29.63 26.68 2.06
N ILE A 4 -30.75 26.05 1.66
CA ILE A 4 -30.86 24.58 1.52
C ILE A 4 -30.11 24.12 0.26
N THR A 5 -30.17 24.93 -0.81
CA THR A 5 -29.46 24.63 -2.05
C THR A 5 -27.94 24.71 -1.88
N TYR A 6 -27.42 25.70 -1.14
CA TYR A 6 -25.99 25.80 -0.84
C TYR A 6 -25.47 24.67 0.06
N ALA A 7 -26.26 24.22 1.04
CA ALA A 7 -25.90 23.09 1.88
C ALA A 7 -25.84 21.78 1.09
N LEU A 8 -26.79 21.53 0.18
CA LEU A 8 -26.78 20.38 -0.72
C LEU A 8 -25.59 20.40 -1.70
N SER A 9 -25.26 21.57 -2.27
CA SER A 9 -24.10 21.72 -3.15
C SER A 9 -22.77 21.50 -2.43
N ALA A 10 -22.65 21.97 -1.18
CA ALA A 10 -21.46 21.74 -0.36
C ALA A 10 -21.34 20.26 0.05
N LEU A 11 -22.45 19.59 0.38
CA LEU A 11 -22.49 18.15 0.68
C LEU A 11 -22.06 17.31 -0.53
N LEU A 12 -22.61 17.61 -1.71
CA LEU A 12 -22.25 16.94 -2.97
C LEU A 12 -20.78 17.16 -3.33
N MET A 13 -20.25 18.37 -3.12
CA MET A 13 -18.82 18.63 -3.35
C MET A 13 -17.93 17.88 -2.36
N LEU A 14 -18.29 17.79 -1.08
CA LEU A 14 -17.52 17.03 -0.08
C LEU A 14 -17.54 15.52 -0.38
N PHE A 15 -18.69 14.98 -0.80
CA PHE A 15 -18.81 13.57 -1.19
C PHE A 15 -17.96 13.25 -2.43
N VAL A 16 -18.07 14.07 -3.49
CA VAL A 16 -17.29 13.91 -4.72
C VAL A 16 -15.78 14.05 -4.46
N MET A 17 -15.37 15.02 -3.63
CA MET A 17 -13.96 15.19 -3.28
C MET A 17 -13.38 13.98 -2.52
N ASN A 18 -14.11 13.40 -1.56
CA ASN A 18 -13.64 12.21 -0.84
C ASN A 18 -13.52 10.98 -1.76
N THR A 19 -14.47 10.77 -2.67
CA THR A 19 -14.37 9.67 -3.64
C THR A 19 -13.20 9.84 -4.62
N HIS A 20 -12.90 11.08 -5.05
CA HIS A 20 -11.76 11.34 -5.94
C HIS A 20 -10.41 11.17 -5.23
N ALA A 21 -10.28 11.60 -3.98
CA ALA A 21 -9.06 11.41 -3.20
C ALA A 21 -8.79 9.91 -2.97
N GLN A 22 -9.82 9.13 -2.63
CA GLN A 22 -9.70 7.69 -2.46
C GLN A 22 -9.35 6.98 -3.78
N GLN A 23 -9.96 7.38 -4.90
CA GLN A 23 -9.63 6.80 -6.21
C GLN A 23 -8.17 7.10 -6.59
N SER A 24 -7.68 8.31 -6.36
CA SER A 24 -6.27 8.66 -6.61
C SER A 24 -5.32 7.76 -5.84
N VAL A 25 -5.63 7.45 -4.57
CA VAL A 25 -4.81 6.55 -3.75
C VAL A 25 -4.81 5.12 -4.29
N ILE A 26 -5.96 4.64 -4.78
CA ILE A 26 -6.05 3.33 -5.41
C ILE A 26 -5.24 3.29 -6.70
N ASP A 27 -5.34 4.34 -7.53
CA ASP A 27 -4.59 4.46 -8.77
C ASP A 27 -3.07 4.45 -8.49
N ASP A 28 -2.60 5.18 -7.47
CA ASP A 28 -1.19 5.16 -7.05
C ASP A 28 -0.73 3.76 -6.56
N LEU A 29 -1.59 3.02 -5.86
CA LEU A 29 -1.31 1.64 -5.44
C LEU A 29 -1.30 0.66 -6.63
N ASP A 30 -2.12 0.91 -7.65
CA ASP A 30 -2.11 0.19 -8.92
C ASP A 30 -0.81 0.42 -9.69
N GLU A 31 -0.38 1.67 -9.84
CA GLU A 31 0.91 1.99 -10.48
C GLU A 31 2.08 1.36 -9.71
N THR A 32 2.08 1.43 -8.37
CA THR A 32 3.08 0.73 -7.53
C THR A 32 3.15 -0.78 -7.84
N PHE A 33 1.99 -1.42 -8.01
CA PHE A 33 1.90 -2.85 -8.33
C PHE A 33 2.42 -3.16 -9.74
N ASP A 34 2.04 -2.33 -10.72
CA ASP A 34 2.40 -2.55 -12.12
C ASP A 34 3.89 -2.28 -12.35
N SER A 35 4.46 -1.23 -11.75
CA SER A 35 5.90 -0.96 -11.80
C SER A 35 6.71 -2.12 -11.19
N ALA A 36 6.25 -2.68 -10.06
CA ALA A 36 6.87 -3.87 -9.49
C ALA A 36 6.76 -5.12 -10.40
N GLU A 37 5.71 -5.25 -11.21
CA GLU A 37 5.62 -6.33 -12.20
C GLU A 37 6.64 -6.16 -13.32
N VAL A 38 6.83 -4.93 -13.81
CA VAL A 38 7.83 -4.60 -14.83
C VAL A 38 9.23 -4.97 -14.35
N ILE A 39 9.62 -4.53 -13.13
CA ILE A 39 10.89 -4.91 -12.50
C ILE A 39 11.08 -6.43 -12.52
N ARG A 40 10.05 -7.16 -12.09
CA ARG A 40 10.11 -8.63 -11.99
C ARG A 40 10.28 -9.29 -13.36
N VAL A 41 9.65 -8.76 -14.39
CA VAL A 41 9.76 -9.26 -15.78
C VAL A 41 11.17 -9.01 -16.33
N GLU A 42 11.70 -7.80 -16.14
CA GLU A 42 13.03 -7.44 -16.65
C GLU A 42 14.17 -8.15 -15.89
N ALA A 43 14.07 -8.29 -14.57
CA ALA A 43 15.02 -9.11 -13.81
C ALA A 43 15.00 -10.59 -14.25
N LYS A 44 13.82 -11.13 -14.61
CA LYS A 44 13.73 -12.48 -15.22
C LYS A 44 14.36 -12.55 -16.60
N ARG A 45 14.23 -11.51 -17.42
CA ARG A 45 14.85 -11.41 -18.73
C ARG A 45 16.38 -11.40 -18.62
N GLY A 46 16.93 -10.59 -17.72
CA GLY A 46 18.37 -10.59 -17.40
C GLY A 46 18.85 -11.97 -16.91
N LYS A 47 18.07 -12.63 -16.04
CA LYS A 47 18.37 -13.99 -15.56
C LYS A 47 18.36 -15.03 -16.66
N ALA A 48 17.45 -14.92 -17.62
CA ALA A 48 17.41 -15.81 -18.79
C ALA A 48 18.64 -15.61 -19.68
N ALA A 49 19.04 -14.36 -19.94
CA ALA A 49 20.26 -14.05 -20.69
C ALA A 49 21.51 -14.60 -20.00
N LEU A 50 21.64 -14.41 -18.67
CA LEU A 50 22.73 -14.99 -17.89
C LEU A 50 22.76 -16.51 -17.98
N LYS A 51 21.60 -17.17 -17.95
CA LYS A 51 21.50 -18.63 -18.11
C LYS A 51 22.00 -19.08 -19.47
N THR A 52 21.59 -18.41 -20.56
CA THR A 52 22.06 -18.71 -21.92
C THR A 52 23.57 -18.59 -22.01
N LEU A 53 24.15 -17.47 -21.54
CA LEU A 53 25.60 -17.27 -21.53
C LEU A 53 26.32 -18.33 -20.68
N THR A 54 25.76 -18.68 -19.52
CA THR A 54 26.30 -19.71 -18.62
C THR A 54 26.40 -21.05 -19.33
N VAL A 55 25.34 -21.46 -20.04
CA VAL A 55 25.31 -22.73 -20.77
C VAL A 55 26.35 -22.70 -21.89
N ASP A 56 26.38 -21.65 -22.70
CA ASP A 56 27.32 -21.56 -23.82
C ASP A 56 28.79 -21.58 -23.35
N TYR A 57 29.15 -20.72 -22.40
CA TYR A 57 30.53 -20.59 -21.95
C TYR A 57 31.01 -21.78 -21.09
N LEU A 58 30.23 -22.15 -20.07
CA LEU A 58 30.67 -23.11 -19.05
C LEU A 58 30.28 -24.55 -19.36
N VAL A 59 29.08 -24.78 -19.89
CA VAL A 59 28.56 -26.13 -20.15
C VAL A 59 29.04 -26.65 -21.49
N ASN A 60 28.87 -25.85 -22.55
CA ASN A 60 29.32 -26.23 -23.90
C ASN A 60 30.83 -26.00 -24.10
N ASN A 61 31.51 -25.44 -23.11
CA ASN A 61 32.93 -25.16 -23.14
C ASN A 61 33.35 -24.26 -24.32
N ASN A 62 32.45 -23.40 -24.81
CA ASN A 62 32.74 -22.46 -25.89
C ASN A 62 33.73 -21.38 -25.38
N PRO A 63 34.92 -21.21 -25.97
CA PRO A 63 35.86 -20.16 -25.57
C PRO A 63 35.45 -18.76 -26.04
N ASN A 64 34.55 -18.67 -27.03
CA ASN A 64 34.09 -17.41 -27.63
C ASN A 64 32.56 -17.31 -27.58
N PRO A 65 31.95 -17.28 -26.39
CA PRO A 65 30.50 -17.15 -26.26
C PRO A 65 30.03 -15.74 -26.67
N ASP A 66 28.75 -15.59 -26.99
CA ASP A 66 28.15 -14.28 -27.31
C ASP A 66 27.92 -13.43 -26.05
N VAL A 67 29.00 -12.88 -25.50
CA VAL A 67 28.97 -11.97 -24.34
C VAL A 67 28.33 -10.63 -24.70
N ALA A 68 28.46 -10.18 -25.96
CA ALA A 68 27.97 -8.87 -26.39
C ALA A 68 26.45 -8.78 -26.26
N THR A 69 25.74 -9.80 -26.75
CA THR A 69 24.27 -9.90 -26.62
C THR A 69 23.85 -9.98 -25.16
N TYR A 70 24.57 -10.74 -24.32
CA TYR A 70 24.30 -10.78 -22.88
C TYR A 70 24.39 -9.40 -22.23
N ILE A 71 25.47 -8.65 -22.49
CA ILE A 71 25.67 -7.31 -21.93
C ILE A 71 24.59 -6.34 -22.41
N GLN A 72 24.21 -6.39 -23.69
CA GLN A 72 23.14 -5.55 -24.22
C GLN A 72 21.82 -5.80 -23.49
N VAL A 73 21.45 -7.08 -23.27
CA VAL A 73 20.21 -7.42 -22.55
C VAL A 73 20.28 -6.97 -21.10
N ILE A 74 21.40 -7.20 -20.41
CA ILE A 74 21.56 -6.76 -19.02
C ILE A 74 21.45 -5.25 -18.89
N ASN A 75 22.17 -4.48 -19.70
CA ASN A 75 22.12 -3.02 -19.62
C ASN A 75 20.71 -2.47 -19.88
N GLN A 76 20.00 -3.02 -20.87
CA GLN A 76 18.62 -2.63 -21.15
C GLN A 76 17.69 -2.98 -19.98
N SER A 77 17.73 -4.22 -19.51
CA SER A 77 16.82 -4.66 -18.44
C SER A 77 17.10 -3.97 -17.11
N MET A 78 18.36 -3.69 -16.79
CA MET A 78 18.74 -3.05 -15.53
C MET A 78 18.39 -1.56 -15.52
N SER A 79 18.55 -0.84 -16.64
CA SER A 79 18.03 0.53 -16.79
C SER A 79 16.51 0.63 -16.60
N VAL A 80 15.74 -0.39 -17.04
CA VAL A 80 14.30 -0.44 -16.78
C VAL A 80 14.00 -0.78 -15.31
N VAL A 81 14.82 -1.64 -14.68
CA VAL A 81 14.66 -1.95 -13.26
C VAL A 81 14.90 -0.72 -12.37
N GLU A 82 15.89 0.10 -12.70
CA GLU A 82 16.18 1.37 -12.03
C GLU A 82 14.98 2.33 -12.12
N GLU A 83 14.55 2.68 -13.35
CA GLU A 83 13.42 3.59 -13.58
C GLU A 83 12.15 3.16 -12.83
N PHE A 84 11.78 1.88 -12.93
CA PHE A 84 10.56 1.40 -12.30
C PHE A 84 10.72 1.21 -10.79
N SER A 85 11.94 1.14 -10.26
CA SER A 85 12.17 1.19 -8.80
C SER A 85 11.91 2.59 -8.25
N ASP A 86 12.25 3.64 -8.99
CA ASP A 86 11.90 5.02 -8.65
C ASP A 86 10.39 5.25 -8.72
N GLU A 87 9.72 4.72 -9.74
CA GLU A 87 8.25 4.79 -9.85
C GLU A 87 7.57 4.14 -8.63
N VAL A 88 8.03 2.95 -8.21
CA VAL A 88 7.51 2.30 -7.00
C VAL A 88 7.64 3.22 -5.78
N ILE A 89 8.79 3.85 -5.59
CA ILE A 89 9.04 4.76 -4.44
C ILE A 89 8.14 5.99 -4.53
N TYR A 90 7.98 6.55 -5.73
CA TYR A 90 7.16 7.72 -6.00
C TYR A 90 5.68 7.45 -5.71
N TYR A 91 5.09 6.44 -6.35
CA TYR A 91 3.66 6.18 -6.26
C TYR A 91 3.23 5.69 -4.87
N ILE A 92 4.02 4.84 -4.20
CA ILE A 92 3.69 4.49 -2.82
C ILE A 92 3.77 5.69 -1.88
N GLY A 93 4.65 6.65 -2.18
CA GLY A 93 4.73 7.93 -1.49
C GLY A 93 3.52 8.82 -1.72
N GLN A 94 2.98 8.86 -2.94
CA GLN A 94 1.73 9.58 -3.26
C GLN A 94 0.53 8.93 -2.56
N ALA A 95 0.42 7.60 -2.60
CA ALA A 95 -0.63 6.87 -1.90
C ALA A 95 -0.65 7.17 -0.40
N ALA A 96 0.53 7.20 0.25
CA ALA A 96 0.66 7.55 1.66
C ALA A 96 0.34 9.02 1.98
N GLN A 97 0.57 9.94 1.04
CA GLN A 97 0.15 11.34 1.18
C GLN A 97 -1.37 11.49 1.07
N GLY A 98 -2.01 10.71 0.19
CA GLY A 98 -3.46 10.72 -0.01
C GLY A 98 -4.24 9.96 1.07
N ASN A 99 -3.62 8.99 1.75
CA ASN A 99 -4.23 8.24 2.83
C ASN A 99 -3.22 7.89 3.93
N SER A 100 -3.40 8.49 5.12
CA SER A 100 -2.51 8.31 6.28
C SER A 100 -2.48 6.90 6.86
N ASN A 101 -3.42 6.03 6.46
CA ASN A 101 -3.44 4.62 6.87
C ASN A 101 -2.46 3.76 6.06
N ILE A 102 -1.84 4.32 5.01
CA ILE A 102 -0.84 3.64 4.19
C ILE A 102 0.55 3.95 4.74
N ASP A 103 1.27 2.90 5.19
CA ASP A 103 2.69 2.98 5.52
C ASP A 103 3.54 2.59 4.30
N PRO A 104 4.29 3.53 3.70
CA PRO A 104 5.09 3.26 2.50
C PRO A 104 6.45 2.61 2.82
N SER A 105 6.90 2.61 4.07
CA SER A 105 8.30 2.36 4.45
C SER A 105 8.81 0.98 4.02
N SER A 106 7.97 -0.05 4.16
CA SER A 106 8.27 -1.42 3.79
C SER A 106 8.48 -1.59 2.28
N ILE A 107 7.63 -0.97 1.45
CA ILE A 107 7.74 -1.03 -0.01
C ILE A 107 8.94 -0.20 -0.49
N GLN A 108 9.11 1.01 0.04
CA GLN A 108 10.24 1.89 -0.29
C GLN A 108 11.59 1.22 0.00
N GLY A 109 11.73 0.60 1.17
CA GLY A 109 12.96 -0.12 1.51
C GLY A 109 13.28 -1.29 0.57
N LYS A 110 12.26 -2.00 0.08
CA LYS A 110 12.44 -3.05 -0.93
C LYS A 110 12.83 -2.48 -2.28
N ALA A 111 12.20 -1.39 -2.73
CA ALA A 111 12.53 -0.72 -3.98
C ALA A 111 13.97 -0.19 -4.00
N SER A 112 14.42 0.50 -2.94
CA SER A 112 15.82 0.94 -2.83
C SER A 112 16.81 -0.24 -2.79
N THR A 113 16.41 -1.39 -2.25
CA THR A 113 17.25 -2.61 -2.31
C THR A 113 17.30 -3.20 -3.73
N ILE A 114 16.23 -3.07 -4.51
CA ILE A 114 16.19 -3.48 -5.92
C ILE A 114 17.14 -2.61 -6.74
N GLU A 115 17.09 -1.29 -6.55
CA GLU A 115 17.97 -0.27 -7.15
C GLU A 115 19.45 -0.57 -6.82
N ALA A 116 19.80 -0.75 -5.54
CA ALA A 116 21.18 -1.10 -5.18
C ALA A 116 21.66 -2.43 -5.81
N ASN A 117 20.76 -3.40 -5.99
CA ASN A 117 21.10 -4.67 -6.65
C ASN A 117 21.29 -4.53 -8.15
N GLU A 118 20.66 -3.54 -8.78
CA GLU A 118 20.81 -3.20 -10.20
C GLU A 118 22.28 -2.85 -10.47
N ASP A 119 22.84 -1.95 -9.66
CA ASP A 119 24.24 -1.49 -9.76
C ASP A 119 25.21 -2.67 -9.66
N TYR A 120 24.95 -3.57 -8.71
CA TYR A 120 25.75 -4.77 -8.54
C TYR A 120 25.64 -5.70 -9.76
N VAL A 121 24.45 -5.88 -10.34
CA VAL A 121 24.28 -6.68 -11.55
C VAL A 121 25.07 -6.09 -12.72
N LEU A 122 24.99 -4.77 -12.95
CA LEU A 122 25.74 -4.09 -14.02
C LEU A 122 27.25 -4.24 -13.83
N ASN A 123 27.75 -3.89 -12.64
CA ASN A 123 29.18 -3.96 -12.33
C ASN A 123 29.74 -5.39 -12.47
N LYS A 124 29.05 -6.37 -11.88
CA LYS A 124 29.48 -7.78 -11.97
C LYS A 124 29.36 -8.34 -13.38
N SER A 125 28.41 -7.87 -14.19
CA SER A 125 28.30 -8.26 -15.59
C SER A 125 29.46 -7.74 -16.43
N ALA A 126 29.91 -6.50 -16.19
CA ALA A 126 31.12 -5.98 -16.82
C ALA A 126 32.38 -6.79 -16.42
N LEU A 127 32.51 -7.16 -15.14
CA LEU A 127 33.60 -8.03 -14.68
C LEU A 127 33.50 -9.45 -15.27
N LEU A 128 32.28 -9.97 -15.47
CA LEU A 128 32.06 -11.27 -16.09
C LEU A 128 32.55 -11.28 -17.53
N LYS A 129 32.26 -10.21 -18.28
CA LYS A 129 32.80 -10.04 -19.64
C LYS A 129 34.32 -10.13 -19.65
N ILE A 130 35.00 -9.37 -18.79
CA ILE A 130 36.47 -9.38 -18.70
C ILE A 130 36.98 -10.78 -18.35
N ALA A 131 36.35 -11.47 -17.38
CA ALA A 131 36.74 -12.81 -17.00
C ALA A 131 36.58 -13.84 -18.13
N ILE A 132 35.56 -13.68 -18.99
CA ILE A 132 35.36 -14.53 -20.17
C ILE A 132 36.42 -14.24 -21.23
N GLU A 133 36.70 -12.97 -21.52
CA GLU A 133 37.73 -12.55 -22.48
C GLU A 133 39.13 -13.04 -22.08
N GLN A 134 39.41 -13.14 -20.78
CA GLN A 134 40.64 -13.70 -20.22
C GLN A 134 40.62 -15.23 -20.08
N ASN A 135 39.53 -15.90 -20.51
CA ASN A 135 39.26 -17.33 -20.32
C ASN A 135 39.41 -17.80 -18.85
N ASN A 136 39.16 -16.90 -17.89
CA ASN A 136 39.22 -17.19 -16.46
C ASN A 136 37.88 -17.78 -15.99
N ARG A 137 37.73 -19.09 -16.22
CA ARG A 137 36.50 -19.84 -15.91
C ARG A 137 36.13 -19.86 -14.42
N ASN A 138 37.11 -19.81 -13.53
CA ASN A 138 36.86 -19.83 -12.09
C ASN A 138 36.21 -18.52 -11.62
N THR A 139 36.79 -17.39 -12.03
CA THR A 139 36.21 -16.07 -11.74
C THR A 139 34.84 -15.91 -12.42
N ALA A 140 34.69 -16.34 -13.67
CA ALA A 140 33.41 -16.28 -14.37
C ALA A 140 32.31 -17.08 -13.65
N ARG A 141 32.61 -18.30 -13.15
CA ARG A 141 31.66 -19.10 -12.35
C ARG A 141 31.23 -18.40 -11.07
N GLN A 142 32.15 -17.73 -10.39
CA GLN A 142 31.83 -16.96 -9.20
C GLN A 142 30.88 -15.80 -9.54
N LEU A 143 31.24 -14.98 -10.52
CA LEU A 143 30.44 -13.82 -10.94
C LEU A 143 29.04 -14.23 -11.41
N ILE A 144 28.91 -15.32 -12.17
CA ILE A 144 27.61 -15.86 -12.59
C ILE A 144 26.73 -16.21 -11.38
N ARG A 145 27.30 -16.76 -10.29
CA ARG A 145 26.54 -17.08 -9.08
C ARG A 145 26.08 -15.81 -8.35
N GLU A 146 26.96 -14.82 -8.24
CA GLU A 146 26.67 -13.54 -7.60
C GLU A 146 25.56 -12.78 -8.35
N ILE A 147 25.72 -12.59 -9.68
CA ILE A 147 24.72 -11.93 -10.53
C ILE A 147 23.35 -12.63 -10.42
N ARG A 148 23.34 -13.97 -10.47
CA ARG A 148 22.10 -14.74 -10.29
C ARG A 148 21.47 -14.51 -8.92
N GLY A 149 22.29 -14.36 -7.87
CA GLY A 149 21.82 -14.02 -6.53
C GLY A 149 21.07 -12.70 -6.52
N PHE A 150 21.70 -11.63 -7.02
CA PHE A 150 21.08 -10.31 -7.10
C PHE A 150 19.78 -10.28 -7.91
N LEU A 151 19.78 -10.90 -9.11
CA LEU A 151 18.57 -11.01 -9.93
C LEU A 151 17.46 -11.79 -9.24
N ASN A 152 17.78 -12.84 -8.47
CA ASN A 152 16.78 -13.57 -7.69
C ASN A 152 16.20 -12.71 -6.57
N THR A 153 17.04 -11.92 -5.89
CA THR A 153 16.59 -10.98 -4.85
C THR A 153 15.64 -9.95 -5.46
N GLN A 154 16.00 -9.31 -6.58
CA GLN A 154 15.12 -8.36 -7.27
C GLN A 154 13.76 -9.00 -7.63
N ILE A 155 13.76 -10.22 -8.17
CA ILE A 155 12.53 -10.95 -8.50
C ILE A 155 11.67 -11.25 -7.25
N SER A 156 12.29 -11.56 -6.11
CA SER A 156 11.57 -11.82 -4.86
C SER A 156 10.94 -10.55 -4.32
N LEU A 157 11.75 -9.51 -4.15
CA LEU A 157 11.31 -8.22 -3.59
C LEU A 157 10.21 -7.60 -4.44
N ALA A 158 10.31 -7.66 -5.76
CA ALA A 158 9.27 -7.18 -6.66
C ALA A 158 7.93 -7.92 -6.45
N LYS A 159 7.93 -9.22 -6.15
CA LYS A 159 6.70 -9.95 -5.81
C LYS A 159 6.14 -9.56 -4.45
N GLU A 160 7.01 -9.32 -3.48
CA GLU A 160 6.62 -8.88 -2.14
C GLU A 160 5.97 -7.50 -2.22
N ILE A 161 6.56 -6.56 -2.96
CA ILE A 161 5.98 -5.24 -3.22
C ILE A 161 4.57 -5.37 -3.82
N LYS A 162 4.38 -6.21 -4.85
CA LYS A 162 3.05 -6.45 -5.43
C LYS A 162 2.03 -6.96 -4.42
N THR A 163 2.47 -7.87 -3.55
CA THR A 163 1.61 -8.47 -2.53
C THR A 163 1.20 -7.41 -1.50
N GLU A 164 2.16 -6.60 -1.05
CA GLU A 164 1.94 -5.51 -0.10
C GLU A 164 1.05 -4.41 -0.71
N ALA A 165 1.34 -3.95 -1.93
CA ALA A 165 0.52 -2.95 -2.62
C ALA A 165 -0.94 -3.41 -2.76
N THR A 166 -1.16 -4.70 -3.07
CA THR A 166 -2.51 -5.28 -3.14
C THR A 166 -3.20 -5.27 -1.77
N ALA A 167 -2.49 -5.61 -0.69
CA ALA A 167 -3.03 -5.58 0.66
C ALA A 167 -3.37 -4.15 1.12
N LEU A 168 -2.59 -3.15 0.70
CA LEU A 168 -2.83 -1.74 1.04
C LEU A 168 -4.11 -1.18 0.40
N LYS A 169 -4.59 -1.77 -0.69
CA LYS A 169 -5.84 -1.32 -1.34
C LYS A 169 -7.07 -1.45 -0.44
N SER A 170 -7.11 -2.41 0.48
CA SER A 170 -8.21 -2.48 1.45
C SER A 170 -8.13 -1.38 2.51
N LEU A 171 -6.93 -0.92 2.85
CA LEU A 171 -6.71 0.21 3.78
C LEU A 171 -6.97 1.57 3.11
N ALA A 172 -6.86 1.61 1.78
CA ALA A 172 -7.19 2.79 1.00
C ALA A 172 -8.70 3.12 1.08
N VAL A 173 -9.56 2.12 1.30
CA VAL A 173 -11.00 2.33 1.50
C VAL A 173 -11.26 2.83 2.91
N THR A 174 -11.89 4.01 3.00
CA THR A 174 -12.22 4.60 4.29
C THR A 174 -13.67 5.06 4.36
N TYR A 175 -14.20 5.15 5.58
CA TYR A 175 -15.56 5.54 5.87
C TYR A 175 -15.60 6.62 6.94
N ASN A 176 -16.54 7.54 6.79
CA ASN A 176 -16.88 8.48 7.85
C ASN A 176 -18.00 7.86 8.69
N VAL A 177 -17.86 7.92 10.01
CA VAL A 177 -18.82 7.36 10.96
C VAL A 177 -19.29 8.45 11.91
N ARG A 178 -20.60 8.50 12.16
CA ARG A 178 -21.21 9.38 13.16
C ARG A 178 -21.89 8.55 14.23
N ILE A 179 -21.62 8.87 15.49
CA ILE A 179 -22.38 8.33 16.61
C ILE A 179 -23.66 9.15 16.82
N GLU A 180 -24.77 8.46 16.94
CA GLU A 180 -26.04 9.01 17.42
C GLU A 180 -26.40 8.33 18.74
N LEU A 181 -26.95 9.09 19.69
CA LEU A 181 -27.46 8.55 20.94
C LEU A 181 -28.99 8.51 20.91
N VAL A 182 -29.55 7.43 21.45
CA VAL A 182 -30.98 7.31 21.75
C VAL A 182 -31.18 6.91 23.20
N ASP A 183 -32.14 7.53 23.87
CA ASP A 183 -32.52 7.15 25.23
C ASP A 183 -33.02 5.71 25.28
N GLU A 184 -32.46 4.89 26.18
CA GLU A 184 -32.75 3.45 26.25
C GLU A 184 -34.22 3.12 26.53
N ARG A 185 -34.96 4.04 27.20
CA ARG A 185 -36.33 3.79 27.67
C ARG A 185 -37.37 4.24 26.65
N THR A 186 -37.10 5.36 25.99
CA THR A 186 -38.04 6.06 25.12
C THR A 186 -37.68 5.98 23.64
N GLY A 187 -36.44 5.62 23.32
CA GLY A 187 -35.89 5.62 21.95
C GLY A 187 -35.76 7.02 21.34
N GLN A 188 -35.90 8.09 22.14
CA GLN A 188 -35.77 9.46 21.65
C GLN A 188 -34.30 9.81 21.45
N SER A 189 -34.02 10.62 20.42
CA SER A 189 -32.66 11.12 20.16
C SER A 189 -32.14 11.94 21.33
N ILE A 190 -30.90 11.67 21.71
CA ILE A 190 -30.12 12.41 22.70
C ILE A 190 -28.96 13.09 21.99
N ASP A 191 -28.59 14.28 22.48
CA ASP A 191 -27.40 14.97 21.99
C ASP A 191 -26.15 14.13 22.29
N PRO A 192 -25.36 13.72 21.28
CA PRO A 192 -24.13 12.97 21.50
C PRO A 192 -23.11 13.67 22.40
N ALA A 193 -23.25 14.99 22.64
CA ALA A 193 -22.42 15.74 23.57
C ALA A 193 -22.74 15.48 25.07
N GLN A 194 -23.77 14.71 25.39
CA GLN A 194 -24.08 14.34 26.78
C GLN A 194 -23.00 13.45 27.39
N LEU A 195 -22.37 12.58 26.59
CA LEU A 195 -21.29 11.72 27.06
C LEU A 195 -19.91 12.35 26.82
N PRO A 196 -18.93 12.10 27.73
CA PRO A 196 -17.57 12.65 27.64
C PRO A 196 -16.81 12.37 26.33
N GLY A 197 -17.20 11.35 25.57
CA GLY A 197 -16.65 11.06 24.25
C GLY A 197 -16.91 9.63 23.81
N TYR A 198 -16.29 9.26 22.69
CA TYR A 198 -16.50 7.97 22.04
C TYR A 198 -15.18 7.36 21.59
N ALA A 199 -15.21 6.06 21.33
CA ALA A 199 -14.09 5.29 20.82
C ALA A 199 -14.56 4.29 19.75
N ALA A 200 -13.69 4.01 18.78
CA ALA A 200 -13.86 2.97 17.79
C ALA A 200 -12.69 1.99 17.90
N THR A 201 -12.94 0.77 18.36
CA THR A 201 -11.90 -0.26 18.49
C THR A 201 -12.00 -1.24 17.32
N ASN A 202 -10.98 -1.27 16.46
CA ASN A 202 -10.89 -2.25 15.38
C ASN A 202 -10.76 -3.66 15.97
N GLN A 203 -11.64 -4.58 15.56
CA GLN A 203 -11.74 -5.92 16.12
C GLN A 203 -10.64 -6.87 15.63
N ASP A 204 -10.01 -6.57 14.50
CA ASP A 204 -8.92 -7.39 13.94
C ASP A 204 -7.56 -6.98 14.52
N THR A 205 -7.32 -5.67 14.70
CA THR A 205 -6.02 -5.15 15.18
C THR A 205 -6.00 -4.83 16.68
N GLY A 206 -7.15 -4.61 17.30
CA GLY A 206 -7.27 -4.12 18.67
C GLY A 206 -6.96 -2.63 18.84
N GLU A 207 -6.64 -1.92 17.76
CA GLU A 207 -6.36 -0.48 17.80
C GLU A 207 -7.63 0.31 18.15
N THR A 208 -7.51 1.27 19.06
CA THR A 208 -8.61 2.16 19.44
C THR A 208 -8.38 3.55 18.91
N ILE A 209 -9.33 4.02 18.10
CA ILE A 209 -9.33 5.32 17.45
C ILE A 209 -10.33 6.22 18.18
N TYR A 210 -9.97 7.48 18.35
CA TYR A 210 -10.79 8.49 18.99
C TYR A 210 -11.20 9.58 17.99
N PRO A 211 -12.38 10.17 18.14
CA PRO A 211 -12.83 11.26 17.30
C PRO A 211 -11.97 12.51 17.52
N SER A 212 -12.07 13.46 16.58
CA SER A 212 -11.35 14.74 16.66
C SER A 212 -11.80 15.53 17.89
N ARG A 213 -10.90 16.35 18.47
CA ARG A 213 -11.25 17.24 19.60
C ARG A 213 -12.33 18.28 19.27
N TYR A 214 -12.61 18.49 17.98
CA TYR A 214 -13.60 19.46 17.49
C TYR A 214 -14.91 18.80 17.07
N ASP A 215 -14.90 17.48 16.81
CA ASP A 215 -16.02 16.72 16.27
C ASP A 215 -16.21 15.47 17.14
N HIS A 216 -16.68 15.67 18.37
CA HIS A 216 -16.61 14.69 19.45
C HIS A 216 -17.34 13.37 19.18
N ASN A 217 -18.27 13.32 18.22
CA ASN A 217 -19.02 12.12 17.83
C ASN A 217 -18.78 11.69 16.36
N LEU A 218 -17.82 12.29 15.66
CA LEU A 218 -17.51 12.00 14.25
C LEU A 218 -16.12 11.38 14.12
N PHE A 219 -16.07 10.24 13.45
CA PHE A 219 -14.85 9.59 13.02
C PHE A 219 -14.69 9.80 11.52
N TYR A 220 -13.57 10.38 11.11
CA TYR A 220 -13.26 10.59 9.71
C TYR A 220 -12.23 9.58 9.22
N ASN A 221 -12.38 9.14 7.98
CA ASN A 221 -11.42 8.29 7.29
C ASN A 221 -11.06 7.00 8.05
N LEU A 222 -12.03 6.37 8.74
CA LEU A 222 -11.81 5.06 9.34
C LEU A 222 -11.56 4.03 8.24
N PRO A 223 -10.47 3.25 8.28
CA PRO A 223 -10.27 2.14 7.35
C PRO A 223 -11.47 1.20 7.30
N ALA A 224 -11.69 0.57 6.14
CA ALA A 224 -12.60 -0.55 6.05
C ALA A 224 -12.24 -1.63 7.08
N GLY A 225 -13.23 -2.15 7.80
CA GLY A 225 -13.01 -3.12 8.87
C GLY A 225 -14.20 -3.29 9.78
N THR A 226 -14.06 -4.15 10.78
CA THR A 226 -15.08 -4.35 11.83
C THR A 226 -14.65 -3.62 13.10
N TYR A 227 -15.52 -2.76 13.61
CA TYR A 227 -15.24 -1.90 14.77
C TYR A 227 -16.29 -2.10 15.85
N ARG A 228 -15.84 -2.11 17.11
CA ARG A 228 -16.70 -1.88 18.27
C ARG A 228 -16.69 -0.40 18.59
N PHE A 229 -17.85 0.24 18.49
CA PHE A 229 -18.08 1.62 18.90
C PHE A 229 -18.60 1.63 20.32
N ASP A 230 -18.01 2.51 21.14
CA ASP A 230 -18.32 2.63 22.56
C ASP A 230 -18.26 4.11 23.00
N SER A 231 -18.77 4.39 24.20
CA SER A 231 -18.66 5.69 24.86
C SER A 231 -17.78 5.65 26.09
N TYR A 232 -17.30 6.81 26.52
CA TYR A 232 -16.83 6.97 27.89
C TYR A 232 -18.02 7.21 28.80
N ASP A 233 -18.27 6.28 29.71
CA ASP A 233 -19.33 6.43 30.71
C ASP A 233 -18.97 7.55 31.70
N GLY A 234 -19.99 8.32 32.08
CA GLY A 234 -19.92 9.28 33.17
C GLY A 234 -20.19 8.63 34.52
N TYR A 235 -20.38 9.46 35.55
CA TYR A 235 -20.57 8.95 36.92
C TYR A 235 -21.98 8.38 37.16
N PHE A 236 -22.99 8.89 36.44
CA PHE A 236 -24.40 8.48 36.55
C PHE A 236 -25.06 8.26 35.19
N ASP A 237 -24.26 8.10 34.13
CA ASP A 237 -24.73 7.96 32.77
C ASP A 237 -23.70 7.24 31.90
N GLY A 238 -24.16 6.66 30.80
CA GLY A 238 -23.31 5.92 29.87
C GLY A 238 -24.07 5.53 28.61
N SER A 239 -23.47 4.64 27.82
CA SER A 239 -24.20 4.03 26.70
C SER A 239 -23.89 2.55 26.48
N SER A 240 -24.67 1.92 25.61
CA SER A 240 -24.34 0.62 25.05
C SER A 240 -23.17 0.72 24.06
N SER A 241 -22.61 -0.43 23.67
CA SER A 241 -21.69 -0.52 22.53
C SER A 241 -22.30 -1.22 21.34
N GLU A 242 -21.84 -0.91 20.14
CA GLU A 242 -22.28 -1.54 18.89
C GLU A 242 -21.09 -2.04 18.07
N ILE A 243 -21.22 -3.22 17.44
CA ILE A 243 -20.20 -3.76 16.54
C ILE A 243 -20.68 -3.64 15.10
N VAL A 244 -19.93 -2.90 14.28
CA VAL A 244 -20.28 -2.63 12.88
C VAL A 244 -19.10 -2.98 11.96
N THR A 245 -19.38 -3.77 10.93
CA THR A 245 -18.49 -3.91 9.77
C THR A 245 -18.77 -2.78 8.81
N LEU A 246 -17.81 -1.87 8.64
CA LEU A 246 -17.95 -0.70 7.78
C LEU A 246 -18.00 -1.13 6.31
N ASP A 247 -19.06 -0.71 5.63
CA ASP A 247 -19.34 -1.09 4.25
C ASP A 247 -20.05 0.04 3.50
N GLN A 248 -19.84 0.13 2.19
CA GLN A 248 -20.42 1.17 1.35
C GLN A 248 -21.95 1.19 1.38
N SER A 249 -22.60 0.04 1.57
CA SER A 249 -24.06 -0.06 1.66
C SER A 249 -24.65 0.60 2.90
N LEU A 250 -23.83 0.83 3.94
CA LEU A 250 -24.23 1.52 5.17
C LEU A 250 -24.06 3.04 5.09
N VAL A 251 -23.39 3.55 4.05
CA VAL A 251 -23.12 4.97 3.89
C VAL A 251 -24.43 5.68 3.53
N GLY A 252 -24.88 6.57 4.41
CA GLY A 252 -26.03 7.42 4.20
C GLY A 252 -25.81 8.45 3.10
N ASN A 253 -26.90 9.12 2.69
CA ASN A 253 -26.86 10.16 1.67
C ASN A 253 -26.00 11.38 2.06
N ASP A 254 -25.70 11.54 3.34
CA ASP A 254 -24.81 12.57 3.88
C ASP A 254 -23.33 12.14 3.93
N GLY A 255 -23.01 10.94 3.47
CA GLY A 255 -21.65 10.41 3.43
C GLY A 255 -21.16 9.79 4.74
N PHE A 256 -22.06 9.58 5.71
CA PHE A 256 -21.75 8.95 6.99
C PHE A 256 -22.43 7.59 7.14
N ILE A 257 -21.71 6.65 7.75
CA ILE A 257 -22.32 5.50 8.40
C ILE A 257 -22.78 5.98 9.78
N VAL A 258 -24.05 5.75 10.11
CA VAL A 258 -24.61 6.11 11.42
C VAL A 258 -24.54 4.90 12.33
N VAL A 259 -23.93 5.07 13.50
CA VAL A 259 -23.90 4.06 14.56
C VAL A 259 -24.70 4.61 15.74
N THR A 260 -25.78 3.92 16.09
CA THR A 260 -26.67 4.34 17.18
C THR A 260 -26.32 3.59 18.45
N LEU A 261 -26.03 4.31 19.53
CA LEU A 261 -25.81 3.75 20.86
C LEU A 261 -26.98 4.10 21.78
N SER A 262 -27.33 3.19 22.70
CA SER A 262 -28.41 3.37 23.67
C SER A 262 -27.86 4.06 24.91
N TYR A 263 -28.27 5.31 25.15
CA TYR A 263 -27.94 6.12 26.31
C TYR A 263 -28.77 5.72 27.52
N TRP A 264 -28.13 5.62 28.68
CA TRP A 264 -28.77 5.39 29.97
C TRP A 264 -28.27 6.40 31.00
N SER A 265 -29.13 6.72 31.98
CA SER A 265 -28.79 7.55 33.14
C SER A 265 -29.61 7.13 34.37
N GLU A 266 -29.00 7.20 35.56
CA GLU A 266 -29.58 6.79 36.85
C GLU A 266 -30.57 7.78 37.45
#